data_AF-A0A2A5ISI8-F1
#
_entry.id   AF-A0A2A5ISI8-F1
#
_cell.length_a   1.000
_cell.length_b   1.000
_cell.length_c   1.000
_cell.angle_alpha   90.00
_cell.angle_beta   90.00
_cell.angle_gamma   90.00
#
_symmetry.space_group_name_H-M   'P 1'
#
loop_
_entity.id
_entity.type
_entity.pdbx_description
1 polymer ?
#
loop_
_entity_poly.entity_id
_entity_poly.type
_entity_poly.pdbx_seq_one_letter_code
_entity_poly.pdbx_strand_id
1 'polypeptide(L)'
;MREIKFRGWYGSRIGMMAPTFDGDVNEIFADKHGDYMQYTGLKDKNGVEIYEGDIVVDDQKNSAQIVFDDGCFCVIGYLGDLRTHPLRNYLFCGKTFEVIGNIYQNPDLL
;
A
#
# COMPACT_ATOMS: atom_id res chain seq x y z
N MET A 1 10.03 -13.31 12.59
CA MET A 1 10.07 -13.39 11.11
C MET A 1 9.04 -12.41 10.58
N ARG A 2 9.33 -11.62 9.54
CA ARG A 2 8.36 -10.67 8.97
C ARG A 2 7.40 -11.38 8.01
N GLU A 3 6.15 -10.98 7.97
CA GLU A 3 5.19 -11.46 6.96
C GLU A 3 5.50 -10.84 5.60
N ILE A 4 5.49 -11.66 4.55
CA ILE A 4 5.61 -11.22 3.16
C ILE A 4 4.35 -11.65 2.44
N LYS A 5 3.55 -10.66 2.03
CA LYS A 5 2.28 -10.86 1.33
C LYS A 5 2.17 -9.86 0.19
N PHE A 6 1.48 -10.26 -0.87
CA PHE A 6 1.20 -9.43 -2.03
C PHE A 6 -0.28 -9.53 -2.39
N ARG A 7 -0.83 -8.42 -2.84
CA ARG A 7 -2.10 -8.38 -3.57
C ARG A 7 -1.82 -7.90 -4.99
N GLY A 8 -2.62 -8.39 -5.95
CA GLY A 8 -2.53 -8.00 -7.34
C GLY A 8 -3.80 -7.28 -7.79
N TRP A 9 -3.66 -6.23 -8.57
CA TRP A 9 -4.74 -5.65 -9.36
C TRP A 9 -4.73 -6.27 -10.77
N TYR A 10 -5.85 -6.87 -11.18
CA TYR A 10 -5.99 -7.59 -12.45
C TYR A 10 -6.94 -6.88 -13.41
N GLY A 11 -6.87 -5.54 -13.48
CA GLY A 11 -7.67 -4.68 -14.37
C GLY A 11 -9.15 -4.51 -14.00
N SER A 12 -9.72 -5.40 -13.20
CA SER A 12 -11.14 -5.36 -12.78
C SER A 12 -11.38 -5.77 -11.33
N ARG A 13 -10.39 -6.43 -10.70
CA ARG A 13 -10.48 -6.95 -9.34
C ARG A 13 -9.14 -6.91 -8.65
N ILE A 14 -9.17 -6.73 -7.33
CA ILE A 14 -8.03 -7.02 -6.46
C ILE A 14 -8.16 -8.45 -5.98
N GLY A 15 -7.06 -9.21 -6.05
CA GLY A 15 -6.96 -10.55 -5.50
C GLY A 15 -5.69 -10.71 -4.67
N MET A 16 -5.77 -11.50 -3.61
CA MET A 16 -4.56 -11.91 -2.88
C MET A 16 -3.77 -12.89 -3.73
N MET A 17 -2.45 -12.74 -3.76
CA MET A 17 -1.59 -13.83 -4.22
C MET A 17 -1.61 -14.91 -3.13
N ALA A 18 -2.36 -15.98 -3.38
CA ALA A 18 -2.44 -17.10 -2.46
C ALA A 18 -1.09 -17.84 -2.39
N PRO A 19 -0.75 -18.43 -1.23
CA PRO A 19 0.58 -18.97 -0.94
C PRO A 19 0.94 -20.26 -1.69
N THR A 20 0.13 -20.72 -2.65
CA THR A 20 0.52 -21.80 -3.56
C THR A 20 1.41 -21.22 -4.66
N PHE A 21 2.56 -20.66 -4.26
CA PHE A 21 3.66 -20.32 -5.14
C PHE A 21 4.33 -21.62 -5.60
N ASP A 22 3.65 -22.40 -6.43
CA ASP A 22 4.29 -23.46 -7.21
C ASP A 22 4.82 -22.80 -8.49
N GLY A 23 5.97 -22.12 -8.40
CA GLY A 23 6.59 -21.42 -9.53
C GLY A 23 7.68 -20.42 -9.15
N ASP A 24 8.41 -19.93 -10.14
CA ASP A 24 9.41 -18.86 -9.95
C ASP A 24 8.70 -17.53 -9.72
N VAL A 25 9.00 -16.88 -8.58
CA VAL A 25 8.41 -15.60 -8.20
C VAL A 25 8.69 -14.49 -9.23
N ASN A 26 9.84 -14.55 -9.92
CA ASN A 26 10.20 -13.60 -10.95
C ASN A 26 9.33 -13.79 -12.20
N GLU A 27 8.98 -15.02 -12.55
CA GLU A 27 8.06 -15.30 -13.66
C GLU A 27 6.66 -14.76 -13.34
N ILE A 28 6.20 -14.93 -12.10
CA ILE A 28 4.90 -14.42 -11.66
C ILE A 28 4.85 -12.89 -11.69
N PHE A 29 5.91 -12.22 -11.23
CA PHE A 29 6.00 -10.76 -11.30
C PHE A 29 6.30 -10.21 -12.70
N ALA A 30 6.92 -11.03 -13.57
CA ALA A 30 7.12 -10.68 -14.98
C ALA A 30 5.84 -10.85 -15.81
N ASP A 31 4.88 -11.66 -15.34
CA ASP A 31 3.57 -11.78 -15.97
C ASP A 31 2.82 -10.44 -15.88
N LYS A 32 2.53 -9.86 -17.05
CA LYS A 32 1.96 -8.50 -17.21
C LYS A 32 0.47 -8.43 -16.88
N HIS A 33 -0.14 -9.50 -16.37
CA HIS A 33 -1.57 -9.56 -16.11
C HIS A 33 -2.01 -8.83 -14.83
N GLY A 34 -1.09 -8.33 -14.01
CA GLY A 34 -1.48 -7.49 -12.88
C GLY A 34 -0.39 -6.58 -12.32
N ASP A 35 -0.86 -5.55 -11.61
CA ASP A 35 0.00 -4.67 -10.82
C ASP A 35 0.03 -5.17 -9.39
N TYR A 36 1.23 -5.50 -8.90
CA TYR A 36 1.42 -6.11 -7.59
C TYR A 36 1.78 -5.08 -6.54
N MET A 37 1.19 -5.22 -5.35
CA MET A 37 1.35 -4.32 -4.22
C MET A 37 1.77 -5.12 -2.98
N GLN A 38 2.88 -4.75 -2.36
CA GLN A 38 3.40 -5.43 -1.19
C GLN A 38 2.69 -4.99 0.10
N TYR A 39 2.52 -5.93 1.03
CA TYR A 39 2.14 -5.63 2.40
C TYR A 39 3.25 -4.89 3.14
N THR A 40 2.91 -3.79 3.81
CA THR A 40 3.88 -2.95 4.54
C THR A 40 4.40 -3.61 5.83
N GLY A 41 3.72 -4.63 6.34
CA GLY A 41 3.96 -5.16 7.69
C GLY A 41 3.19 -4.45 8.80
N LEU A 42 2.38 -3.44 8.46
CA LEU A 42 1.65 -2.59 9.40
C LEU A 42 0.13 -2.77 9.26
N LYS A 43 -0.59 -2.45 10.33
CA LYS A 43 -2.05 -2.38 10.32
C LYS A 43 -2.49 -1.00 10.78
N ASP A 44 -3.62 -0.56 10.23
CA ASP A 44 -4.27 0.66 10.64
C ASP A 44 -4.98 0.50 12.00
N LYS A 45 -5.62 1.56 12.50
CA LYS A 45 -6.31 1.54 13.81
C LYS A 45 -7.48 0.55 13.88
N ASN A 46 -8.04 0.16 12.73
CA ASN A 46 -9.14 -0.80 12.61
C ASN A 46 -8.64 -2.24 12.38
N GLY A 47 -7.32 -2.44 12.39
CA GLY A 47 -6.70 -3.74 12.13
C GLY A 47 -6.62 -4.11 10.64
N VAL A 48 -6.91 -3.17 9.74
CA VAL A 48 -6.79 -3.35 8.29
C VAL A 48 -5.31 -3.31 7.91
N GLU A 49 -4.88 -4.28 7.13
CA GLU A 49 -3.51 -4.35 6.62
C GLU A 49 -3.25 -3.26 5.58
N ILE A 50 -2.11 -2.58 5.71
CA ILE A 50 -1.72 -1.50 4.79
C ILE A 50 -0.78 -2.07 3.73
N TYR A 51 -1.12 -1.85 2.46
CA TYR A 51 -0.38 -2.27 1.28
C TYR A 51 0.10 -1.06 0.47
N GLU A 52 1.06 -1.27 -0.42
CA GLU A 52 1.33 -0.31 -1.49
C GLU A 52 0.06 0.03 -2.29
N GLY A 53 -0.03 1.27 -2.75
CA GLY A 53 -1.18 1.79 -3.49
C GLY A 53 -2.42 2.06 -2.62
N ASP A 54 -2.41 1.76 -1.32
CA ASP A 54 -3.48 2.19 -0.42
C ASP A 54 -3.50 3.72 -0.27
N ILE A 55 -4.71 4.24 -0.13
CA ILE A 55 -4.98 5.63 0.22
C ILE A 55 -5.34 5.64 1.69
N VAL A 56 -4.55 6.35 2.47
CA VAL A 56 -4.71 6.48 3.91
C VAL A 56 -5.14 7.89 4.28
N VAL A 57 -5.89 8.02 5.36
CA VAL A 57 -6.28 9.31 5.93
C VAL A 57 -5.86 9.41 7.38
N ASP A 58 -5.41 10.60 7.81
CA ASP A 58 -5.16 10.88 9.21
C ASP A 58 -6.40 11.39 9.96
N ASP A 59 -6.26 11.60 11.27
CA ASP A 59 -7.34 12.11 12.13
C ASP A 59 -7.81 13.54 11.75
N GLN A 60 -7.01 14.27 10.97
CA GLN A 60 -7.32 15.61 10.48
C GLN A 60 -7.92 15.60 9.06
N LYS A 61 -8.26 14.42 8.52
CA LYS A 61 -8.81 14.23 7.18
C LYS A 61 -7.86 14.56 6.03
N ASN A 62 -6.56 14.53 6.28
CA ASN A 62 -5.56 14.64 5.22
C ASN A 62 -5.28 13.25 4.63
N SER A 63 -5.45 13.10 3.32
CA SER A 63 -5.16 11.85 2.62
C SER A 63 -3.74 11.80 2.07
N ALA A 64 -3.23 10.59 1.87
CA ALA A 64 -1.99 10.31 1.17
C ALA A 64 -2.02 8.90 0.58
N GLN A 65 -1.17 8.65 -0.41
CA GLN A 65 -0.96 7.33 -0.99
C GLN A 65 0.25 6.65 -0.35
N ILE A 66 0.16 5.34 -0.11
CA ILE A 66 1.29 4.48 0.26
C ILE A 66 2.07 4.07 -0.99
N VAL A 67 3.39 4.26 -0.96
CA VAL A 67 4.31 3.87 -2.04
C VAL A 67 5.58 3.23 -1.47
N PHE A 68 6.30 2.47 -2.28
CA PHE A 68 7.65 2.03 -1.94
C PHE A 68 8.67 2.87 -2.70
N ASP A 69 9.51 3.59 -1.97
CA ASP A 69 10.51 4.50 -2.54
C ASP A 69 11.75 4.57 -1.63
N ASP A 70 12.92 4.75 -2.24
CA ASP A 70 14.23 4.77 -1.56
C ASP A 70 14.42 3.63 -0.53
N GLY A 71 13.99 2.42 -0.90
CA GLY A 71 14.16 1.21 -0.08
C GLY A 71 13.24 1.12 1.14
N CYS A 72 12.19 1.94 1.25
CA CYS A 72 11.22 1.84 2.34
C CYS A 72 9.79 2.22 1.92
N PHE A 73 8.82 1.91 2.78
CA PHE A 73 7.46 2.38 2.59
C PHE A 73 7.35 3.85 2.97
N CYS A 74 6.73 4.62 2.08
CA CYS A 74 6.57 6.06 2.14
C CYS A 74 5.11 6.45 1.97
N VAL A 75 4.80 7.70 2.32
CA VAL A 75 3.58 8.39 1.91
C VAL A 75 3.92 9.45 0.85
N ILE A 76 3.02 9.67 -0.09
CA ILE A 76 3.10 10.73 -1.10
C ILE A 76 1.75 11.45 -1.21
N GLY A 77 1.76 12.73 -1.57
CA GLY A 77 0.55 13.55 -1.73
C GLY A 77 -0.01 14.09 -0.40
N TYR A 78 0.62 13.78 0.73
CA TYR A 78 0.17 14.23 2.05
C TYR A 78 0.19 15.77 2.11
N LEU A 79 -0.97 16.38 2.40
CA LEU A 79 -1.15 17.85 2.36
C LEU A 79 -0.80 18.49 1.00
N GLY A 80 -0.91 17.72 -0.09
CA GLY A 80 -0.53 18.16 -1.44
C GLY A 80 0.97 18.15 -1.72
N ASP A 81 1.81 17.63 -0.82
CA ASP A 81 3.24 17.48 -1.06
C ASP A 81 3.50 16.25 -1.96
N LEU A 82 3.98 16.50 -3.17
CA LEU A 82 4.28 15.45 -4.16
C LEU A 82 5.60 14.72 -3.90
N ARG A 83 6.31 15.05 -2.82
CA ARG A 83 7.50 14.30 -2.39
C ARG A 83 7.11 13.09 -1.55
N THR A 84 7.95 12.06 -1.61
CA THR A 84 7.84 10.89 -0.76
C THR A 84 8.43 11.17 0.62
N HIS A 85 7.73 10.72 1.66
CA HIS A 85 8.19 10.82 3.04
C HIS A 85 8.09 9.44 3.70
N PRO A 86 9.14 8.95 4.37
CA PRO A 86 9.10 7.63 5.01
C PRO A 86 7.90 7.49 5.95
N LEU A 87 7.11 6.43 5.77
CA LEU A 87 5.89 6.16 6.53
C LEU A 87 6.17 6.13 8.04
N ARG A 88 7.35 5.62 8.42
CA ARG A 88 7.82 5.59 9.81
C ARG A 88 7.80 6.97 10.48
N ASN A 89 8.10 8.05 9.76
CA ASN A 89 8.18 9.40 10.34
C ASN A 89 6.82 9.85 10.88
N TYR A 90 5.73 9.38 10.28
CA TYR A 90 4.37 9.68 10.72
C TYR A 90 3.94 8.81 11.91
N LEU A 91 4.39 7.55 11.96
CA LEU A 91 4.14 6.68 13.11
C LEU A 91 4.81 7.23 14.39
N PHE A 92 6.02 7.76 14.27
CA PHE A 92 6.75 8.32 15.42
C PHE A 92 6.19 9.65 15.94
N CYS A 93 5.35 10.35 15.18
CA CYS A 93 4.65 11.54 15.67
C CYS A 93 3.27 11.24 16.27
N GLY A 94 2.92 9.96 16.46
CA GLY A 94 1.66 9.53 17.06
C GLY A 94 0.45 9.70 16.14
N LYS A 95 0.66 10.00 14.86
CA LYS A 95 -0.43 10.03 13.88
C LYS A 95 -0.89 8.60 13.60
N THR A 96 -2.20 8.40 13.63
CA THR A 96 -2.81 7.17 13.15
C THR A 96 -3.35 7.38 11.75
N PHE A 97 -3.16 6.38 10.91
CA PHE A 97 -3.75 6.33 9.59
C PHE A 97 -4.89 5.32 9.59
N GLU A 98 -5.87 5.57 8.73
CA GLU A 98 -6.96 4.67 8.39
C GLU A 98 -6.97 4.48 6.88
N VAL A 99 -7.05 3.23 6.42
CA VAL A 99 -7.16 2.93 4.99
C VAL A 99 -8.57 3.27 4.53
N ILE A 100 -8.71 4.14 3.52
CA ILE A 100 -10.00 4.58 2.97
C ILE A 100 -10.26 4.09 1.55
N GLY A 101 -9.26 3.48 0.91
CA GLY A 101 -9.36 2.99 -0.46
C GLY A 101 -7.98 2.67 -1.03
N ASN A 102 -7.91 2.50 -2.34
CA ASN A 102 -6.66 2.34 -3.07
C ASN A 102 -6.75 3.00 -4.45
N ILE A 103 -5.61 3.24 -5.08
CA ILE A 103 -5.51 3.93 -6.38
C ILE A 103 -6.25 3.24 -7.54
N TYR A 104 -6.57 1.94 -7.41
CA TYR A 104 -7.24 1.18 -8.47
C TYR A 104 -8.76 1.22 -8.35
N GLN A 105 -9.28 1.02 -7.14
CA GLN A 105 -10.73 0.93 -6.90
C GLN A 105 -11.34 2.29 -6.53
N ASN A 106 -10.53 3.25 -6.08
CA ASN A 106 -10.97 4.55 -5.60
C ASN A 106 -10.13 5.68 -6.19
N PRO A 107 -10.07 5.82 -7.53
CA PRO A 107 -9.24 6.84 -8.17
C PRO A 107 -9.65 8.27 -7.81
N ASP A 108 -10.91 8.50 -7.41
CA ASP A 108 -11.44 9.84 -7.08
C ASP A 108 -11.04 10.35 -5.68
N LEU A 109 -10.28 9.57 -4.90
CA LEU A 109 -9.85 9.95 -3.54
C LEU A 109 -8.54 10.77 -3.48
N LEU A 110 -7.90 11.02 -4.63
CA LEU A 110 -6.66 11.78 -4.79
C LEU A 110 -6.81 12.89 -5.83
#